data_AF-A0A368D3W5-F1
#
_entry.id   AF-A0A368D3W5-F1
#
_cell.length_a   1.000
_cell.length_b   1.000
_cell.length_c   1.000
_cell.angle_alpha   90.00
_cell.angle_beta   90.00
_cell.angle_gamma   90.00
#
_symmetry.space_group_name_H-M   'P 1'
#
loop_
_entity.id
_entity.type
_entity.pdbx_description
1 polymer ?
#
loop_
_entity_poly.entity_id
_entity_poly.type
_entity_poly.pdbx_seq_one_letter_code
_entity_poly.pdbx_strand_id
1 'polypeptide(L)' 'MKSLSATQARKDIYRIIDETCETNEPVLLTTKRGDAVLVGKSDWDAMQETLYLNSIPGMTESIQEGLNTPLDETEEDLDW' A
#
# COMPACT_ATOMS: atom_id res chain seq x y z
N MET A 1 -6.42 8.81 7.40
CA MET A 1 -7.51 8.92 6.39
C MET A 1 -8.34 10.19 6.50
N LYS A 2 -8.12 11.12 5.56
CA LYS A 2 -8.85 12.38 5.37
C LYS A 2 -10.10 12.14 4.52
N SER A 3 -11.20 12.88 4.74
CA SER A 3 -12.42 12.80 3.93
C SER A 3 -12.73 14.14 3.26
N LEU A 4 -13.00 14.11 1.95
CA LEU A 4 -13.28 15.28 1.12
C LEU A 4 -14.48 14.99 0.21
N SER A 5 -15.29 16.00 -0.06
CA SER A 5 -16.29 15.87 -1.14
C SER A 5 -15.59 15.91 -2.50
N ALA A 6 -16.15 15.23 -3.51
CA ALA A 6 -15.60 15.31 -4.88
C ALA A 6 -15.52 16.75 -5.42
N THR A 7 -16.40 17.65 -4.98
CA THR A 7 -16.36 19.07 -5.35
C THR A 7 -15.15 19.78 -4.77
N GLN A 8 -14.77 19.48 -3.52
CA GLN A 8 -13.54 20.01 -2.91
C GLN A 8 -12.31 19.39 -3.58
N ALA A 9 -12.32 18.07 -3.79
CA ALA A 9 -11.21 17.38 -4.41
C ALA A 9 -10.93 17.89 -5.83
N ARG A 10 -11.96 18.19 -6.61
CA ARG A 10 -11.81 18.75 -7.96
C ARG A 10 -11.08 20.10 -7.98
N LYS A 11 -11.23 20.94 -6.96
CA LYS A 11 -10.58 22.26 -6.91
C LYS A 11 -9.06 22.16 -6.75
N ASP A 12 -8.61 21.15 -6.01
CA ASP A 12 -7.21 20.99 -5.62
C ASP A 12 -6.66 19.59 -5.98
N ILE A 13 -7.12 19.00 -7.10
CA ILE A 13 -6.89 17.57 -7.37
C ILE A 13 -5.41 17.21 -7.46
N TYR A 14 -4.59 18.08 -8.07
CA TYR A 14 -3.15 17.86 -8.17
C TYR A 14 -2.48 17.82 -6.79
N ARG A 15 -2.75 18.83 -5.95
CA ARG A 15 -2.23 18.87 -4.57
C ARG A 15 -2.64 17.64 -3.77
N ILE A 16 -3.88 17.18 -3.93
CA ILE A 16 -4.38 16.00 -3.19
C ILE A 16 -3.68 14.73 -3.68
N ILE A 17 -3.42 14.59 -4.98
CA ILE A 17 -2.64 13.46 -5.51
C ILE A 17 -1.22 13.50 -4.94
N ASP A 18 -0.55 14.64 -4.98
CA ASP A 18 0.81 14.80 -4.47
C ASP A 18 0.87 14.49 -2.97
N GLU A 19 -0.03 15.07 -2.16
CA GLU A 19 -0.14 14.78 -0.73
C GLU A 19 -0.37 13.28 -0.47
N THR A 20 -1.23 12.63 -1.26
CA THR A 20 -1.54 11.20 -1.10
C THR A 20 -0.29 10.34 -1.36
N CYS A 21 0.45 10.65 -2.43
CA CYS A 21 1.67 9.94 -2.80
C CYS A 21 2.85 10.22 -1.84
N GLU A 22 2.95 11.42 -1.28
CA GLU A 22 4.03 11.79 -0.35
C GLU A 22 3.82 11.22 1.05
N THR A 23 2.58 11.19 1.51
CA THR A 23 2.25 10.77 2.89
C THR A 23 1.92 9.29 2.99
N ASN A 24 1.65 8.61 1.86
CA ASN A 24 1.09 7.26 1.80
C ASN A 24 -0.22 7.12 2.61
N GLU A 25 -0.95 8.22 2.79
CA GLU A 25 -2.22 8.25 3.52
C GLU A 25 -3.40 8.28 2.55
N PRO A 26 -4.32 7.30 2.61
CA PRO A 26 -5.49 7.28 1.73
C PRO A 26 -6.45 8.43 2.02
N VAL A 27 -7.11 8.92 0.96
CA VAL A 27 -8.12 9.97 1.03
C VAL A 27 -9.48 9.43 0.58
N LEU A 28 -10.49 9.57 1.44
CA LEU A 28 -11.88 9.23 1.11
C LEU A 28 -12.53 10.39 0.34
N LEU A 29 -13.00 10.11 -0.87
CA LEU A 29 -13.76 11.01 -1.73
C LEU A 29 -15.24 10.68 -1.66
N THR A 30 -16.03 11.61 -1.12
CA THR A 30 -17.48 11.41 -0.92
C THR A 30 -18.30 12.08 -2.02
N THR A 31 -19.36 11.40 -2.45
CA THR A 31 -20.34 11.95 -3.41
C THR A 31 -21.78 11.58 -3.05
N LYS A 32 -22.77 12.22 -3.69
CA LYS A 32 -24.18 11.84 -3.52
C LYS A 32 -24.53 10.46 -4.08
N ARG A 33 -23.66 9.86 -4.92
CA ARG A 33 -23.92 8.60 -5.64
C ARG A 33 -23.06 7.43 -5.13
N GLY A 34 -22.13 7.70 -4.22
CA GLY A 34 -21.16 6.73 -3.72
C GLY A 34 -19.80 7.36 -3.45
N ASP A 35 -18.99 6.65 -2.69
CA ASP A 35 -17.69 7.11 -2.24
C ASP A 35 -16.57 6.32 -2.93
N ALA A 36 -15.39 6.92 -3.02
CA ALA A 36 -14.19 6.31 -3.59
C ALA A 36 -12.98 6.60 -2.69
N VAL A 37 -11.96 5.75 -2.72
CA VAL A 37 -10.71 5.98 -2.00
C VAL A 37 -9.62 6.31 -3.02
N LEU A 38 -8.94 7.42 -2.82
CA LEU A 38 -7.71 7.74 -3.53
C LEU A 38 -6.53 7.17 -2.75
N VAL A 39 -5.69 6.40 -3.44
CA VAL A 39 -4.45 5.82 -2.93
C VAL A 39 -3.32 6.12 -3.90
N GLY A 40 -2.09 6.22 -3.39
CA GLY A 40 -0.90 6.32 -4.22
C GLY A 40 -0.75 5.08 -5.09
N LYS A 41 -0.12 5.22 -6.26
CA LYS A 41 0.10 4.07 -7.17
C LYS A 41 1.03 3.02 -6.55
N SER A 42 2.08 3.45 -5.86
CA SER A 42 3.00 2.58 -5.12
C SER A 42 2.27 1.79 -4.03
N ASP A 43 1.44 2.47 -3.24
CA ASP A 43 0.66 1.82 -2.17
C ASP A 43 -0.33 0.82 -2.75
N TRP A 44 -1.01 1.18 -3.84
CA TRP A 44 -1.91 0.26 -4.54
C TRP A 44 -1.17 -1.00 -5.00
N ASP A 45 0.00 -0.85 -5.61
CA ASP A 45 0.79 -1.99 -6.07
C ASP A 45 1.27 -2.86 -4.91
N ALA A 46 1.76 -2.24 -3.83
CA ALA A 46 2.18 -2.95 -2.62
C ALA A 46 1.02 -3.70 -1.96
N MET A 47 -0.19 -3.13 -1.93
CA MET A 47 -1.39 -3.81 -1.47
C MET A 47 -1.73 -5.02 -2.35
N GLN A 48 -1.68 -4.88 -3.68
CA GLN A 48 -1.93 -5.98 -4.61
C GLN A 48 -0.90 -7.10 -4.45
N GLU A 49 0.38 -6.76 -4.32
CA GLU A 49 1.45 -7.73 -4.07
C GLU A 49 1.25 -8.45 -2.73
N THR A 50 0.94 -7.72 -1.66
CA THR A 50 0.66 -8.30 -0.34
C THR A 50 -0.53 -9.27 -0.41
N LEU A 51 -1.61 -8.89 -1.10
CA LEU A 51 -2.77 -9.76 -1.31
C LEU A 51 -2.41 -11.00 -2.13
N TYR A 52 -1.56 -10.85 -3.15
CA TYR A 52 -1.07 -11.96 -3.96
C TYR A 52 -0.24 -12.93 -3.12
N LEU A 53 0.72 -12.44 -2.32
CA LEU A 53 1.54 -13.29 -1.45
C LEU A 53 0.67 -14.03 -0.43
N ASN A 54 -0.30 -13.35 0.20
CA ASN A 54 -1.23 -13.98 1.14
C ASN A 54 -2.15 -15.04 0.49
N SER A 55 -2.31 -15.00 -0.84
CA SER A 55 -3.10 -16.02 -1.56
C SER A 55 -2.33 -17.33 -1.77
N ILE A 56 -1.01 -17.32 -1.62
CA ILE A 56 -0.15 -18.49 -1.76
C ILE A 56 -0.07 -19.20 -0.39
N PRO A 57 -0.57 -20.44 -0.26
CA PRO A 57 -0.52 -21.16 1.02
C PRO A 57 0.90 -21.31 1.55
N GLY A 58 1.12 -20.96 2.82
CA GLY A 58 2.43 -21.05 3.48
C GLY A 58 3.40 -19.91 3.17
N MET A 59 3.06 -19.00 2.24
CA MET A 59 3.96 -17.90 1.85
C MET A 59 4.11 -16.87 2.95
N THR A 60 3.01 -16.45 3.58
CA THR A 60 3.05 -15.47 4.68
C THR A 60 3.86 -15.99 5.85
N GLU A 61 3.69 -17.27 6.21
CA GLU A 61 4.45 -17.92 7.26
C GLU A 61 5.95 -17.98 6.93
N SER A 62 6.30 -18.36 5.70
CA SER A 62 7.70 -18.40 5.23
C SER A 62 8.36 -17.02 5.27
N ILE A 63 7.65 -15.97 4.87
CA ILE A 63 8.16 -14.58 4.94
C ILE A 63 8.37 -14.15 6.40
N GLN A 64 7.45 -14.48 7.29
CA GLN A 64 7.57 -14.17 8.71
C GLN A 64 8.70 -14.94 9.39
N GLU A 65 8.90 -16.20 9.03
CA GLU A 65 10.02 -17.00 9.50
C GLU A 65 11.35 -16.34 9.10
N GLY A 66 11.52 -16.01 7.83
CA GLY A 66 12.73 -15.33 7.34
C GLY A 66 12.98 -13.95 7.97
N LEU A 67 11.92 -13.18 8.26
CA LEU A 67 12.02 -11.91 8.98
C LEU A 67 12.49 -12.06 10.44
N ASN A 68 12.22 -13.21 11.06
CA ASN A 68 12.62 -13.50 12.44
C ASN A 68 13.96 -14.25 12.52
N THR A 69 14.49 -14.76 11.40
CA THR A 69 15.81 -15.39 11.34
C THR A 69 16.90 -14.36 11.67
N PRO A 70 17.73 -14.63 12.70
CA PRO A 70 18.89 -13.79 13.01
C PRO A 70 19.87 -13.69 11.83
N LEU A 71 20.51 -12.53 11.65
CA LEU A 71 21.44 -12.32 10.53
C LEU A 71 22.64 -13.27 10.57
N ASP A 72 23.08 -13.71 11.74
CA ASP A 72 24.17 -14.70 11.92
C ASP A 72 23.78 -16.11 11.48
N GLU A 73 22.49 -16.38 11.28
CA GLU A 73 21.96 -17.62 10.70
C GLU A 73 21.67 -17.49 9.19
N THR A 74 21.96 -16.33 8.57
CA THR A 74 21.80 -16.10 7.13
C THR A 74 23.12 -16.28 6.39
N GLU A 75 23.07 -16.74 5.13
CA GLU A 75 24.26 -16.83 4.29
C GLU A 75 24.48 -15.51 3.51
N GLU A 76 25.70 -14.99 3.56
CA GLU A 76 26.09 -13.77 2.84
C GLU A 76 26.40 -14.03 1.36
N ASP A 77 26.87 -15.24 1.06
CA ASP A 77 27.24 -15.66 -0.29
C ASP A 77 26.20 -16.62 -0.85
N LEU A 78 25.91 -16.46 -2.14
CA LEU A 78 25.09 -17.41 -2.87
C LEU A 78 25.99 -18.56 -3.36
N ASP A 79 25.55 -19.79 -3.14
CA ASP A 79 26.25 -21.02 -3.55
C ASP A 79 26.40 -21.22 -5.08
N TRP A 80 26.01 -20.23 -5.90
CA TRP A 80 25.96 -20.31 -7.36
C TRP A 80 26.75 -19.22 -8.08
#